data_AF-A0A7S0PR87-F1
#
_entry.id   AF-A0A7S0PR87-F1
#
_cell.length_a   1.000
_cell.length_b   1.000
_cell.length_c   1.000
_cell.angle_alpha   90.00
_cell.angle_beta   90.00
_cell.angle_gamma   90.00
#
_symmetry.space_group_name_H-M   'P 1'
#
loop_
_entity.id
_entity.type
_entity.pdbx_description
1 polymer ?
#
loop_
_entity_poly.entity_id
_entity_poly.type
_entity_poly.pdbx_seq_one_letter_code
_entity_poly.pdbx_strand_id
1 'polypeptide(L)'
;ARYLSPSGPRLHPPPTTFAMPSRCGVRKIFAAFGTAFVLLFSQPAAAHRASNSAWKIRTLLADDHDHDHAKGPQCACLADAEGWKIDCADSAAMSAALTYLETSGNNCKTKSHSTECEKNYNIIKTHHDHCDHDEVPELIEKEIHEFEGYYEQCDIHRKWYQLGGECAAIECHDASADLTTAIADLKTHQCNTTANCESKKECYETFQKILMAHDTCDEDDLPTTLEQALHDYEEACDAKRCNTATQSEVALTVVCSGAAAAATRGAFLLAAIAVATTLAAA
;
A
#
# COMPACT_ATOMS: atom_id res chain seq x y z
N ALA A 1 -41.73 12.11 61.02
CA ALA A 1 -40.95 13.23 61.61
C ALA A 1 -39.55 13.17 61.01
N ARG A 2 -39.23 13.95 59.97
CA ARG A 2 -38.56 15.28 60.02
C ARG A 2 -37.33 15.30 60.95
N TYR A 3 -36.14 15.42 60.37
CA TYR A 3 -35.15 16.53 60.50
C TYR A 3 -33.84 16.04 59.83
N LEU A 4 -33.59 16.42 58.58
CA LEU A 4 -32.78 17.58 58.13
C LEU A 4 -31.27 17.40 58.37
N SER A 5 -30.55 17.11 57.28
CA SER A 5 -29.09 17.08 57.19
C SER A 5 -28.58 18.43 56.67
N PRO A 6 -27.45 18.97 57.17
CA PRO A 6 -27.00 20.32 56.86
C PRO A 6 -26.16 20.40 55.58
N SER A 7 -26.31 21.55 54.92
CA SER A 7 -25.69 22.03 53.70
C SER A 7 -24.17 22.18 53.80
N GLY A 8 -23.44 21.64 52.81
CA GLY A 8 -22.03 21.94 52.52
C GLY A 8 -21.88 22.89 51.32
N PRO A 9 -20.82 23.73 51.27
CA PRO A 9 -20.74 24.87 50.36
C PRO A 9 -20.29 24.53 48.93
N ARG A 10 -20.81 25.30 47.98
CA ARG A 10 -20.44 25.34 46.55
C ARG A 10 -19.09 26.02 46.37
N LEU A 11 -18.18 25.40 45.62
CA LEU A 11 -16.96 26.03 45.11
C LEU A 11 -17.17 26.39 43.64
N HIS A 12 -17.19 27.70 43.34
CA HIS A 12 -16.98 28.24 42.00
C HIS A 12 -15.49 28.51 41.78
N PRO A 13 -14.97 28.35 40.55
CA PRO A 13 -13.59 28.66 40.21
C PRO A 13 -13.35 30.17 40.03
N PRO A 14 -12.17 30.70 40.39
CA PRO A 14 -11.78 32.07 40.04
C PRO A 14 -11.22 32.19 38.61
N PRO A 15 -11.33 33.37 37.98
CA PRO A 15 -10.80 33.63 36.64
C PRO A 15 -9.36 34.15 36.71
N THR A 16 -8.53 33.79 35.73
CA THR A 16 -7.24 34.46 35.52
C THR A 16 -7.08 34.85 34.07
N THR A 17 -7.38 36.12 33.81
CA THR A 17 -6.84 36.90 32.71
C THR A 17 -5.38 37.24 33.03
N PHE A 18 -4.46 36.95 32.10
CA PHE A 18 -3.10 37.51 32.16
C PHE A 18 -2.84 38.33 30.90
N ALA A 19 -2.60 39.61 31.15
CA ALA A 19 -2.26 40.63 30.17
C ALA A 19 -0.80 40.45 29.69
N MET A 20 -0.58 40.61 28.39
CA MET A 20 0.74 40.83 27.81
C MET A 20 1.10 42.32 27.85
N PRO A 21 2.31 42.70 28.26
CA PRO A 21 2.89 43.99 27.94
C PRO A 21 3.75 43.95 26.66
N SER A 22 3.88 45.16 26.13
CA SER A 22 4.31 45.56 24.79
C SER A 22 5.81 45.83 24.66
N ARG A 23 6.27 45.81 23.40
CA ARG A 23 7.33 46.64 22.77
C ARG A 23 8.82 46.39 23.06
N CYS A 24 9.53 46.07 21.98
CA CYS A 24 10.68 46.77 21.36
C CYS A 24 11.12 45.91 20.15
N GLY A 25 11.27 46.31 18.89
CA GLY A 25 11.62 47.60 18.30
C GLY A 25 13.09 47.59 17.87
N VAL A 26 13.46 47.01 16.71
CA VAL A 26 14.75 47.28 16.04
C VAL A 26 14.60 47.23 14.51
N ARG A 27 15.37 48.09 13.86
CA ARG A 27 15.22 48.70 12.54
C ARG A 27 15.77 47.88 11.37
N LYS A 28 15.28 48.24 10.18
CA LYS A 28 15.85 47.99 8.84
C LYS A 28 17.31 48.43 8.73
N ILE A 29 18.14 47.66 8.02
CA ILE A 29 19.36 48.13 7.36
C ILE A 29 19.38 47.54 5.94
N PHE A 30 19.47 48.44 4.95
CA PHE A 30 19.84 48.17 3.57
C PHE A 30 21.35 47.98 3.44
N ALA A 31 21.80 47.09 2.55
CA ALA A 31 23.05 47.30 1.80
C ALA A 31 23.03 46.47 0.51
N ALA A 32 23.24 47.17 -0.60
CA ALA A 32 23.42 46.67 -1.95
C ALA A 32 24.91 46.63 -2.30
N PHE A 33 25.34 45.61 -3.04
CA PHE A 33 26.50 45.55 -3.95
C PHE A 33 26.24 44.29 -4.80
N GLY A 34 26.45 44.17 -6.10
CA GLY A 34 27.18 44.96 -7.09
C GLY A 34 27.36 44.02 -8.30
N THR A 35 27.36 44.58 -9.49
CA THR A 35 27.17 44.01 -10.83
C THR A 35 28.29 43.13 -11.41
N ALA A 36 27.85 42.14 -12.20
CA ALA A 36 28.30 41.72 -13.54
C ALA A 36 29.75 41.23 -13.82
N PHE A 37 29.84 40.03 -14.43
CA PHE A 37 30.70 39.80 -15.59
C PHE A 37 30.04 38.82 -16.57
N VAL A 38 30.15 39.14 -17.86
CA VAL A 38 29.49 38.52 -19.01
C VAL A 38 30.55 37.78 -19.84
N LEU A 39 30.15 36.68 -20.48
CA LEU A 39 30.36 36.31 -21.90
C LEU A 39 30.79 34.85 -22.14
N LEU A 40 29.86 34.15 -22.82
CA LEU A 40 30.03 33.37 -24.05
C LEU A 40 31.14 32.32 -24.09
N PHE A 41 30.77 31.05 -24.26
CA PHE A 41 31.20 30.29 -25.43
C PHE A 41 30.11 29.32 -25.90
N SER A 42 30.02 29.27 -27.22
CA SER A 42 29.10 28.57 -28.12
C SER A 42 29.22 27.04 -28.10
N GLN A 43 28.09 26.37 -28.38
CA GLN A 43 27.98 24.92 -28.64
C GLN A 43 28.82 24.49 -29.87
N PRO A 44 29.10 23.18 -30.01
CA PRO A 44 28.25 22.43 -30.94
C PRO A 44 27.82 21.04 -30.44
N ALA A 45 26.82 20.55 -31.17
CA ALA A 45 26.03 19.35 -30.96
C ALA A 45 26.77 18.01 -31.09
N ALA A 46 26.01 16.96 -30.73
CA ALA A 46 26.12 15.54 -31.09
C ALA A 46 26.81 14.61 -30.07
N ALA A 47 25.99 14.07 -29.16
CA ALA A 47 26.04 12.65 -28.77
C ALA A 47 24.75 12.24 -28.03
N HIS A 48 23.59 12.32 -28.70
CA HIS A 48 22.44 11.48 -28.31
C HIS A 48 22.63 10.12 -28.97
N ARG A 49 23.00 9.10 -28.18
CA ARG A 49 22.83 7.71 -28.59
C ARG A 49 22.61 6.80 -27.38
N ALA A 50 21.45 6.15 -27.40
CA ALA A 50 21.07 4.95 -26.65
C ALA A 50 20.82 5.08 -25.15
N SER A 51 19.63 5.58 -24.79
CA SER A 51 18.77 4.92 -23.79
C SER A 51 17.37 5.54 -23.89
N ASN A 52 16.52 5.02 -24.77
CA ASN A 52 15.11 5.46 -24.93
C ASN A 52 14.30 4.39 -25.70
N SER A 53 14.45 3.13 -25.28
CA SER A 53 13.76 2.00 -25.94
C SER A 53 12.81 1.22 -25.03
N ALA A 54 12.62 1.63 -23.78
CA ALA A 54 11.65 1.00 -22.87
C ALA A 54 10.33 1.80 -22.72
N TRP A 55 10.35 3.13 -22.87
CA TRP A 55 9.14 3.94 -22.63
C TRP A 55 8.25 4.13 -23.88
N LYS A 56 8.75 3.83 -25.09
CA LYS A 56 8.06 4.20 -26.35
C LYS A 56 7.11 3.15 -26.94
N ILE A 57 6.71 2.14 -26.16
CA ILE A 57 5.71 1.13 -26.58
C ILE A 57 4.30 1.46 -26.04
N ARG A 58 4.14 2.50 -25.19
CA ARG A 58 2.84 2.90 -24.64
C ARG A 58 2.37 4.21 -25.26
N THR A 59 2.04 4.21 -26.56
CA THR A 59 1.23 5.27 -27.22
C THR A 59 1.03 4.95 -28.69
N LEU A 60 0.16 3.99 -29.01
CA LEU A 60 -0.55 3.92 -30.30
C LEU A 60 -1.76 2.99 -30.17
N LEU A 61 -2.80 3.38 -29.44
CA LEU A 61 -4.21 3.08 -29.75
C LEU A 61 -5.09 4.19 -29.11
N ALA A 62 -6.17 4.52 -29.79
CA ALA A 62 -6.88 5.80 -29.75
C ALA A 62 -8.06 5.85 -28.76
N ASP A 63 -8.36 7.07 -28.31
CA ASP A 63 -9.68 7.73 -28.18
C ASP A 63 -10.90 6.84 -27.85
N ASP A 64 -11.27 6.77 -26.58
CA ASP A 64 -12.64 6.98 -26.08
C ASP A 64 -12.58 7.35 -24.58
N HIS A 65 -13.51 8.19 -24.13
CA HIS A 65 -13.59 8.68 -22.76
C HIS A 65 -14.17 7.61 -21.83
N ASP A 66 -13.30 6.81 -21.24
CA ASP A 66 -13.56 6.12 -19.98
C ASP A 66 -12.33 6.27 -19.10
N HIS A 67 -12.50 6.80 -17.90
CA HIS A 67 -11.42 6.87 -16.92
C HIS A 67 -11.26 5.49 -16.29
N ASP A 68 -10.91 4.51 -17.11
CA ASP A 68 -10.44 3.22 -16.66
C ASP A 68 -9.04 3.48 -16.08
N HIS A 69 -9.01 3.72 -14.77
CA HIS A 69 -7.78 3.78 -13.98
C HIS A 69 -7.03 2.50 -14.32
N ALA A 70 -5.94 2.62 -15.09
CA ALA A 70 -5.17 1.47 -15.51
C ALA A 70 -4.70 0.74 -14.25
N LYS A 71 -5.41 -0.33 -13.88
CA LYS A 71 -5.07 -1.24 -12.77
C LYS A 71 -3.55 -1.44 -12.83
N GLY A 72 -2.86 -1.17 -11.73
CA GLY A 72 -1.41 -1.23 -11.64
C GLY A 72 -0.85 -2.58 -12.13
N PRO A 73 0.47 -2.73 -12.23
CA PRO A 73 1.05 -4.04 -12.55
C PRO A 73 0.50 -5.11 -11.57
N GLN A 74 0.27 -6.33 -12.05
CA GLN A 74 -0.16 -7.41 -11.17
C GLN A 74 0.97 -7.74 -10.18
N CYS A 75 0.68 -7.77 -8.87
CA CYS A 75 1.72 -7.97 -7.84
C CYS A 75 2.48 -9.29 -8.03
N ALA A 76 1.79 -10.35 -8.48
CA ALA A 76 2.42 -11.63 -8.80
C ALA A 76 3.52 -11.51 -9.88
N CYS A 77 3.36 -10.58 -10.83
CA CYS A 77 4.36 -10.33 -11.86
C CYS A 77 5.53 -9.49 -11.36
N LEU A 78 5.29 -8.56 -10.43
CA LEU A 78 6.37 -7.86 -9.74
C LEU A 78 7.22 -8.83 -8.90
N ALA A 79 6.56 -9.73 -8.16
CA ALA A 79 7.23 -10.77 -7.38
C ALA A 79 8.20 -11.61 -8.21
N ASP A 80 7.73 -12.11 -9.37
CA ASP A 80 8.55 -12.88 -10.31
C ASP A 80 9.71 -12.04 -10.86
N ALA A 81 9.44 -10.80 -11.30
CA ALA A 81 10.45 -9.94 -11.90
C ALA A 81 11.54 -9.49 -10.91
N GLU A 82 11.18 -9.26 -9.65
CA GLU A 82 12.08 -8.77 -8.60
C GLU A 82 12.68 -9.89 -7.74
N GLY A 83 12.28 -11.14 -7.99
CA GLY A 83 12.84 -12.35 -7.41
C GLY A 83 12.50 -12.56 -5.93
N TRP A 84 11.31 -12.15 -5.49
CA TRP A 84 10.75 -12.46 -4.17
C TRP A 84 9.50 -13.33 -4.31
N LYS A 85 8.97 -13.85 -3.19
CA LYS A 85 7.83 -14.76 -3.18
C LYS A 85 6.67 -14.15 -2.42
N ILE A 86 5.46 -14.46 -2.87
CA ILE A 86 4.23 -14.26 -2.09
C ILE A 86 4.08 -15.50 -1.21
N ASP A 87 4.52 -15.41 0.03
CA ASP A 87 4.48 -16.48 1.03
C ASP A 87 3.91 -15.94 2.34
N CYS A 88 2.61 -16.17 2.57
CA CYS A 88 1.92 -15.69 3.76
C CYS A 88 2.48 -16.28 5.07
N ALA A 89 3.32 -17.32 5.02
CA ALA A 89 3.99 -17.83 6.21
C ALA A 89 5.31 -17.09 6.55
N ASP A 90 5.87 -16.30 5.62
CA ASP A 90 7.18 -15.64 5.78
C ASP A 90 7.08 -14.24 6.41
N SER A 91 6.51 -14.19 7.61
CA SER A 91 6.41 -12.95 8.41
C SER A 91 7.78 -12.29 8.68
N ALA A 92 8.87 -13.06 8.63
CA ALA A 92 10.22 -12.55 8.77
C ALA A 92 10.65 -11.70 7.56
N ALA A 93 10.36 -12.14 6.34
CA ALA A 93 10.59 -11.34 5.13
C ALA A 93 9.75 -10.06 5.13
N MET A 94 8.47 -10.15 5.50
CA MET A 94 7.59 -8.97 5.59
C MET A 94 8.12 -7.97 6.62
N SER A 95 8.51 -8.43 7.82
CA SER A 95 9.03 -7.56 8.89
C SER A 95 10.36 -6.92 8.51
N ALA A 96 11.23 -7.64 7.79
CA ALA A 96 12.49 -7.09 7.28
C ALA A 96 12.23 -5.99 6.26
N ALA A 97 11.22 -6.15 5.41
CA ALA A 97 10.84 -5.15 4.43
C ALA A 97 10.30 -3.86 5.07
N LEU A 98 9.39 -3.97 6.05
CA LEU A 98 8.94 -2.80 6.80
C LEU A 98 10.11 -2.11 7.53
N THR A 99 10.99 -2.88 8.18
CA THR A 99 12.19 -2.33 8.86
C THR A 99 13.07 -1.52 7.89
N TYR A 100 13.21 -1.99 6.64
CA TYR A 100 13.95 -1.27 5.62
C TYR A 100 13.28 0.07 5.27
N LEU A 101 11.96 0.07 5.09
CA LEU A 101 11.18 1.27 4.77
C LEU A 101 11.23 2.33 5.88
N GLU A 102 11.17 1.90 7.14
CA GLU A 102 11.20 2.77 8.31
C GLU A 102 12.59 3.31 8.67
N THR A 103 13.64 2.63 8.21
CA THR A 103 15.01 3.06 8.49
C THR A 103 15.28 4.42 7.85
N SER A 104 15.40 5.46 8.69
CA SER A 104 15.55 6.86 8.25
C SER A 104 16.68 7.10 7.24
N GLY A 105 17.77 6.32 7.30
CA GLY A 105 18.89 6.38 6.35
C GLY A 105 18.53 5.99 4.91
N ASN A 106 17.42 5.27 4.70
CA ASN A 106 16.99 4.80 3.39
C ASN A 106 16.08 5.79 2.65
N ASN A 107 15.51 6.77 3.37
CA ASN A 107 14.70 7.86 2.80
C ASN A 107 13.55 7.36 1.90
N CYS A 108 12.72 6.44 2.42
CA CYS A 108 11.65 5.79 1.66
C CYS A 108 10.29 6.55 1.68
N LYS A 109 10.06 7.53 2.56
CA LYS A 109 8.83 8.36 2.56
C LYS A 109 8.94 9.57 1.62
N THR A 110 9.13 9.30 0.32
CA THR A 110 9.27 10.33 -0.72
C THR A 110 8.92 9.78 -2.10
N LYS A 111 8.45 10.64 -3.01
CA LYS A 111 8.20 10.27 -4.43
C LYS A 111 9.47 10.04 -5.25
N SER A 112 10.65 10.41 -4.74
CA SER A 112 11.96 10.17 -5.36
C SER A 112 12.74 9.05 -4.65
N HIS A 113 12.04 8.00 -4.23
CA HIS A 113 12.61 6.90 -3.47
C HIS A 113 13.52 6.00 -4.35
N SER A 114 14.28 5.11 -3.71
CA SER A 114 15.12 4.15 -4.42
C SER A 114 14.32 2.93 -4.89
N THR A 115 14.84 2.20 -5.88
CA THR A 115 14.26 0.90 -6.29
C THR A 115 14.24 -0.14 -5.17
N GLU A 116 15.12 0.00 -4.17
CA GLU A 116 15.11 -0.87 -2.99
C GLU A 116 13.94 -0.51 -2.05
N CYS A 117 13.60 0.77 -1.92
CA CYS A 117 12.38 1.17 -1.21
C CYS A 117 11.14 0.62 -1.93
N GLU A 118 11.06 0.79 -3.25
CA GLU A 118 9.96 0.25 -4.09
C GLU A 118 9.78 -1.26 -3.87
N LYS A 119 10.86 -2.04 -3.96
CA LYS A 119 10.83 -3.48 -3.73
C LYS A 119 10.31 -3.86 -2.34
N ASN A 120 10.79 -3.18 -1.29
CA ASN A 120 10.36 -3.49 0.08
C ASN A 120 8.90 -3.08 0.32
N TYR A 121 8.44 -1.98 -0.30
CA TYR A 121 7.03 -1.62 -0.31
C TYR A 121 6.18 -2.67 -1.03
N ASN A 122 6.58 -3.10 -2.23
CA ASN A 122 5.88 -4.13 -2.99
C ASN A 122 5.76 -5.44 -2.22
N ILE A 123 6.79 -5.83 -1.46
CA ILE A 123 6.72 -6.99 -0.56
C ILE A 123 5.59 -6.80 0.46
N ILE A 124 5.59 -5.72 1.25
CA ILE A 124 4.58 -5.57 2.31
C ILE A 124 3.17 -5.36 1.74
N LYS A 125 3.00 -4.60 0.66
CA LYS A 125 1.70 -4.36 -0.01
C LYS A 125 1.08 -5.63 -0.53
N THR A 126 1.88 -6.43 -1.22
CA THR A 126 1.38 -7.69 -1.78
C THR A 126 0.91 -8.66 -0.70
N HIS A 127 1.58 -8.70 0.46
CA HIS A 127 1.16 -9.59 1.55
C HIS A 127 -0.02 -9.02 2.33
N HIS A 128 -0.05 -7.71 2.59
CA HIS A 128 -1.18 -7.00 3.19
C HIS A 128 -2.48 -7.25 2.40
N ASP A 129 -2.44 -7.04 1.09
CA ASP A 129 -3.63 -7.17 0.26
C ASP A 129 -4.05 -8.64 0.07
N HIS A 130 -3.09 -9.57 0.04
CA HIS A 130 -3.35 -10.96 -0.34
C HIS A 130 -3.60 -11.91 0.84
N CYS A 131 -2.82 -11.81 1.91
CA CYS A 131 -2.83 -12.79 2.98
C CYS A 131 -4.02 -12.58 3.94
N ASP A 132 -4.26 -13.56 4.80
CA ASP A 132 -5.20 -13.33 5.91
C ASP A 132 -4.56 -12.39 6.92
N HIS A 133 -5.38 -11.61 7.62
CA HIS A 133 -4.91 -10.63 8.61
C HIS A 133 -4.09 -11.28 9.75
N ASP A 134 -4.23 -12.59 9.98
CA ASP A 134 -3.48 -13.34 11.00
C ASP A 134 -2.15 -13.91 10.48
N GLU A 135 -1.90 -13.81 9.17
CA GLU A 135 -0.67 -14.20 8.50
C GLU A 135 0.29 -13.02 8.29
N VAL A 136 -0.23 -11.80 8.25
CA VAL A 136 0.55 -10.57 8.17
C VAL A 136 0.80 -10.03 9.58
N PRO A 137 2.03 -9.62 9.92
CA PRO A 137 2.28 -8.93 11.19
C PRO A 137 1.39 -7.70 11.38
N GLU A 138 0.72 -7.57 12.53
CA GLU A 138 -0.18 -6.44 12.85
C GLU A 138 0.45 -5.06 12.61
N LEU A 139 1.76 -4.93 12.86
CA LEU A 139 2.47 -3.67 12.61
C LEU A 139 2.48 -3.31 11.13
N ILE A 140 2.57 -4.30 10.24
CA ILE A 140 2.57 -4.08 8.78
C ILE A 140 1.18 -3.68 8.30
N GLU A 141 0.13 -4.39 8.77
CA GLU A 141 -1.27 -4.05 8.51
C GLU A 141 -1.56 -2.57 8.81
N LYS A 142 -0.96 -2.02 9.88
CA LYS A 142 -1.19 -0.61 10.25
C LYS A 142 -0.26 0.39 9.58
N GLU A 143 1.03 0.10 9.51
CA GLU A 143 2.03 1.07 9.06
C GLU A 143 2.10 1.21 7.53
N ILE A 144 1.57 0.24 6.78
CA ILE A 144 1.64 0.28 5.31
C ILE A 144 0.96 1.51 4.71
N HIS A 145 -0.19 1.93 5.25
CA HIS A 145 -0.94 3.08 4.76
C HIS A 145 -0.19 4.41 4.88
N GLU A 146 0.81 4.48 5.74
CA GLU A 146 1.71 5.63 5.84
C GLU A 146 2.70 5.72 4.66
N PHE A 147 2.78 4.68 3.82
CA PHE A 147 3.64 4.61 2.66
C PHE A 147 2.90 4.76 1.34
N GLU A 148 1.62 4.39 1.24
CA GLU A 148 0.85 4.31 0.00
C GLU A 148 0.89 5.61 -0.83
N GLY A 149 0.83 6.76 -0.16
CA GLY A 149 0.98 8.07 -0.78
C GLY A 149 2.35 8.35 -1.43
N TYR A 150 3.32 7.44 -1.39
CA TYR A 150 4.66 7.58 -1.99
C TYR A 150 4.98 6.62 -3.14
N TYR A 151 4.18 5.57 -3.35
CA TYR A 151 4.48 4.49 -4.29
C TYR A 151 3.37 4.35 -5.34
N GLU A 152 3.64 3.61 -6.42
CA GLU A 152 2.58 3.11 -7.30
C GLU A 152 2.11 1.74 -6.77
N GLN A 153 0.80 1.50 -6.77
CA GLN A 153 0.28 0.23 -6.26
C GLN A 153 0.25 -0.85 -7.34
N CYS A 154 0.57 -2.08 -6.94
CA CYS A 154 0.29 -3.26 -7.73
C CYS A 154 -1.08 -3.82 -7.36
N ASP A 155 -1.71 -4.56 -8.28
CA ASP A 155 -3.03 -5.14 -8.08
C ASP A 155 -2.93 -6.62 -7.69
N ILE A 156 -3.57 -6.97 -6.57
CA ILE A 156 -3.77 -8.34 -6.07
C ILE A 156 -4.96 -8.36 -5.13
N HIS A 157 -5.76 -9.41 -5.20
CA HIS A 157 -6.89 -9.58 -4.27
C HIS A 157 -6.50 -10.43 -3.06
N ARG A 158 -7.21 -10.19 -1.96
CA ARG A 158 -7.20 -11.07 -0.79
C ARG A 158 -7.50 -12.50 -1.20
N LYS A 159 -6.79 -13.44 -0.60
CA LYS A 159 -7.01 -14.86 -0.84
C LYS A 159 -8.45 -15.26 -0.49
N TRP A 160 -8.98 -16.21 -1.25
CA TRP A 160 -10.40 -16.54 -1.20
C TRP A 160 -10.76 -17.24 0.12
N TYR A 161 -11.75 -16.70 0.82
CA TYR A 161 -12.29 -17.25 2.05
C TYR A 161 -13.52 -18.13 1.77
N GLN A 162 -13.36 -19.44 1.97
CA GLN A 162 -14.38 -20.44 1.62
C GLN A 162 -15.69 -20.33 2.41
N LEU A 163 -15.65 -19.78 3.63
CA LEU A 163 -16.84 -19.65 4.48
C LEU A 163 -17.55 -18.30 4.30
N GLY A 164 -16.94 -17.36 3.57
CA GLY A 164 -17.50 -16.06 3.26
C GLY A 164 -18.34 -16.10 1.97
N GLY A 165 -19.48 -15.43 2.00
CA GLY A 165 -20.10 -14.95 0.75
C GLY A 165 -19.33 -13.77 0.17
N GLU A 166 -19.74 -13.26 -0.98
CA GLU A 166 -19.24 -11.99 -1.49
C GLU A 166 -19.78 -10.83 -0.66
N CYS A 167 -18.95 -9.81 -0.43
CA CYS A 167 -19.34 -8.58 0.23
C CYS A 167 -20.35 -7.83 -0.64
N ALA A 168 -21.21 -7.02 -0.01
CA ALA A 168 -22.02 -6.07 -0.77
C ALA A 168 -21.10 -5.03 -1.43
N ALA A 169 -21.26 -4.82 -2.73
CA ALA A 169 -20.48 -3.83 -3.45
C ALA A 169 -20.69 -2.41 -2.88
N ILE A 170 -19.64 -1.59 -2.99
CA ILE A 170 -19.63 -0.18 -2.60
C ILE A 170 -19.24 0.68 -3.80
N GLU A 171 -19.76 1.90 -3.84
CA GLU A 171 -19.31 2.93 -4.77
C GLU A 171 -18.13 3.67 -4.14
N CYS A 172 -16.96 3.63 -4.80
CA CYS A 172 -15.72 4.16 -4.22
C CYS A 172 -15.62 5.69 -4.29
N HIS A 173 -16.22 6.31 -5.31
CA HIS A 173 -16.22 7.76 -5.42
C HIS A 173 -16.99 8.38 -4.24
N ASP A 174 -16.35 9.27 -3.50
CA ASP A 174 -16.86 9.85 -2.24
C ASP A 174 -17.16 8.80 -1.14
N ALA A 175 -16.62 7.58 -1.22
CA ALA A 175 -16.79 6.56 -0.18
C ALA A 175 -16.40 7.10 1.20
N SER A 176 -15.40 7.99 1.26
CA SER A 176 -15.02 8.70 2.49
C SER A 176 -16.20 9.41 3.17
N ALA A 177 -17.11 10.06 2.43
CA ALA A 177 -18.28 10.73 3.00
C ALA A 177 -19.27 9.72 3.62
N ASP A 178 -19.49 8.60 2.94
CA ASP A 178 -20.38 7.51 3.37
C ASP A 178 -19.76 6.60 4.45
N LEU A 179 -18.44 6.69 4.64
CA LEU A 179 -17.67 5.93 5.62
C LEU A 179 -17.19 6.78 6.80
N THR A 180 -17.41 8.10 6.77
CA THR A 180 -16.90 9.04 7.79
C THR A 180 -17.36 8.64 9.21
N THR A 181 -18.53 8.01 9.36
CA THR A 181 -19.04 7.56 10.66
C THR A 181 -18.75 6.10 10.98
N ALA A 182 -18.29 5.29 10.02
CA ALA A 182 -18.20 3.84 10.18
C ALA A 182 -17.26 3.42 11.32
N ILE A 183 -16.11 4.09 11.47
CA ILE A 183 -15.18 3.86 12.59
C ILE A 183 -15.82 4.22 13.94
N ALA A 184 -16.58 5.33 13.97
CA ALA A 184 -17.26 5.76 15.18
C ALA A 184 -18.37 4.78 15.57
N ASP A 185 -19.05 4.18 14.58
CA ASP A 185 -20.07 3.16 14.79
C ASP A 185 -19.45 1.87 15.34
N LEU A 186 -18.35 1.38 14.73
CA LEU A 186 -17.61 0.22 15.24
C LEU A 186 -17.19 0.39 16.70
N LYS A 187 -16.68 1.59 17.04
CA LYS A 187 -16.30 1.94 18.41
C LYS A 187 -17.50 2.01 19.35
N THR A 188 -18.60 2.65 18.92
CA THR A 188 -19.82 2.82 19.71
C THR A 188 -20.46 1.47 20.06
N HIS A 189 -20.42 0.54 19.11
CA HIS A 189 -20.98 -0.80 19.28
C HIS A 189 -20.01 -1.81 19.91
N GLN A 190 -18.78 -1.38 20.23
CA GLN A 190 -17.72 -2.19 20.84
C GLN A 190 -17.40 -3.43 19.99
N CYS A 191 -17.24 -3.22 18.69
CA CYS A 191 -17.08 -4.29 17.72
C CYS A 191 -15.71 -4.99 17.78
N ASN A 192 -14.77 -4.46 18.56
CA ASN A 192 -13.43 -5.03 18.77
C ASN A 192 -13.42 -6.26 19.71
N THR A 193 -14.55 -6.94 19.84
CA THR A 193 -14.65 -8.20 20.60
C THR A 193 -15.39 -9.21 19.76
N THR A 194 -14.89 -10.45 19.71
CA THR A 194 -15.48 -11.54 18.90
C THR A 194 -16.98 -11.69 19.18
N ALA A 195 -17.37 -11.68 20.46
CA ALA A 195 -18.77 -11.81 20.85
C ALA A 195 -19.67 -10.70 20.25
N ASN A 196 -19.20 -9.45 20.22
CA ASN A 196 -20.00 -8.37 19.65
C ASN A 196 -19.99 -8.42 18.12
N CYS A 197 -18.85 -8.68 17.48
CA CYS A 197 -18.81 -8.71 16.03
C CYS A 197 -19.61 -9.87 15.45
N GLU A 198 -19.58 -11.04 16.10
CA GLU A 198 -20.36 -12.19 15.65
C GLU A 198 -21.88 -12.03 15.82
N SER A 199 -22.31 -11.31 16.85
CA SER A 199 -23.72 -11.27 17.27
C SER A 199 -24.46 -9.99 16.89
N LYS A 200 -23.76 -8.87 16.67
CA LYS A 200 -24.37 -7.57 16.33
C LYS A 200 -24.23 -7.28 14.85
N LYS A 201 -25.38 -7.12 14.19
CA LYS A 201 -25.47 -6.75 12.77
C LYS A 201 -24.76 -5.43 12.48
N GLU A 202 -24.88 -4.48 13.39
CA GLU A 202 -24.20 -3.19 13.33
C GLU A 202 -22.67 -3.32 13.33
N CYS A 203 -22.12 -4.40 13.90
CA CYS A 203 -20.69 -4.65 13.88
C CYS A 203 -20.25 -5.32 12.59
N TYR A 204 -20.78 -6.50 12.27
CA TYR A 204 -20.28 -7.24 11.12
C TYR A 204 -20.61 -6.56 9.79
N GLU A 205 -21.76 -5.90 9.64
CA GLU A 205 -22.06 -5.20 8.36
C GLU A 205 -21.20 -3.95 8.19
N THR A 206 -20.92 -3.22 9.26
CA THR A 206 -20.02 -2.06 9.20
C THR A 206 -18.59 -2.50 8.90
N PHE A 207 -18.12 -3.58 9.54
CA PHE A 207 -16.83 -4.20 9.23
C PHE A 207 -16.73 -4.62 7.76
N GLN A 208 -17.71 -5.37 7.26
CA GLN A 208 -17.75 -5.81 5.86
C GLN A 208 -17.79 -4.63 4.87
N LYS A 209 -18.47 -3.53 5.22
CA LYS A 209 -18.51 -2.31 4.40
C LYS A 209 -17.13 -1.64 4.32
N ILE A 210 -16.44 -1.51 5.46
CA ILE A 210 -15.08 -0.94 5.49
C ILE A 210 -14.10 -1.86 4.75
N LEU A 211 -14.19 -3.18 4.98
CA LEU A 211 -13.36 -4.18 4.28
C LEU A 211 -13.54 -4.10 2.76
N MET A 212 -14.79 -4.02 2.27
CA MET A 212 -15.05 -3.86 0.84
C MET A 212 -14.44 -2.57 0.29
N ALA A 213 -14.58 -1.46 1.01
CA ALA A 213 -13.99 -0.19 0.58
C ALA A 213 -12.46 -0.28 0.53
N HIS A 214 -11.84 -0.76 1.60
CA HIS A 214 -10.40 -0.94 1.73
C HIS A 214 -9.82 -1.80 0.59
N ASP A 215 -10.46 -2.92 0.27
CA ASP A 215 -9.93 -3.86 -0.72
C ASP A 215 -10.20 -3.45 -2.18
N THR A 216 -11.09 -2.48 -2.44
CA THR A 216 -11.56 -2.20 -3.83
C THR A 216 -11.54 -0.73 -4.26
N CYS A 217 -11.44 0.21 -3.33
CA CYS A 217 -11.33 1.63 -3.63
C CYS A 217 -9.87 2.05 -3.75
N ASP A 218 -9.63 3.09 -4.55
CA ASP A 218 -8.30 3.69 -4.65
C ASP A 218 -7.91 4.27 -3.27
N GLU A 219 -6.64 4.17 -2.90
CA GLU A 219 -6.14 4.66 -1.60
C GLU A 219 -6.38 6.16 -1.39
N ASP A 220 -6.39 6.93 -2.48
CA ASP A 220 -6.63 8.37 -2.47
C ASP A 220 -8.12 8.72 -2.17
N ASP A 221 -9.04 7.76 -2.33
CA ASP A 221 -10.46 7.92 -2.02
C ASP A 221 -10.79 7.60 -0.55
N LEU A 222 -9.86 6.98 0.18
CA LEU A 222 -10.02 6.58 1.58
C LEU A 222 -9.12 7.40 2.51
N PRO A 223 -9.61 7.82 3.69
CA PRO A 223 -8.73 8.43 4.67
C PRO A 223 -7.88 7.34 5.34
N THR A 224 -6.58 7.57 5.47
CA THR A 224 -5.62 6.66 6.18
C THR A 224 -6.13 6.19 7.54
N THR A 225 -6.86 7.04 8.28
CA THR A 225 -7.42 6.65 9.59
C THR A 225 -8.47 5.54 9.49
N LEU A 226 -9.18 5.44 8.37
CA LEU A 226 -10.16 4.39 8.10
C LEU A 226 -9.48 3.08 7.74
N GLU A 227 -8.47 3.14 6.87
CA GLU A 227 -7.67 1.98 6.47
C GLU A 227 -7.01 1.36 7.71
N GLN A 228 -6.26 2.17 8.48
CA GLN A 228 -5.67 1.73 9.75
C GLN A 228 -6.69 1.19 10.76
N ALA A 229 -7.88 1.80 10.84
CA ALA A 229 -8.88 1.39 11.81
C ALA A 229 -9.51 0.04 11.49
N LEU A 230 -9.57 -0.39 10.22
CA LEU A 230 -10.08 -1.71 9.84
C LEU A 230 -9.35 -2.82 10.61
N HIS A 231 -8.02 -2.74 10.64
CA HIS A 231 -7.14 -3.75 11.23
C HIS A 231 -7.32 -3.92 12.75
N ASP A 232 -7.87 -2.93 13.46
CA ASP A 232 -8.24 -3.06 14.88
C ASP A 232 -9.44 -4.01 15.12
N TYR A 233 -10.21 -4.31 14.06
CA TYR A 233 -11.43 -5.11 14.14
C TYR A 233 -11.33 -6.45 13.40
N GLU A 234 -10.35 -6.65 12.52
CA GLU A 234 -10.22 -7.88 11.71
C GLU A 234 -10.21 -9.15 12.57
N GLU A 235 -9.37 -9.22 13.62
CA GLU A 235 -9.33 -10.38 14.53
C GLU A 235 -10.69 -10.67 15.19
N ALA A 236 -11.39 -9.63 15.65
CA ALA A 236 -12.69 -9.79 16.29
C ALA A 236 -13.78 -10.19 15.30
N CYS A 237 -13.65 -9.78 14.04
CA CYS A 237 -14.67 -9.90 13.01
C CYS A 237 -14.37 -10.96 11.95
N ASP A 238 -13.24 -11.69 12.04
CA ASP A 238 -12.78 -12.65 11.04
C ASP A 238 -13.83 -13.72 10.70
N ALA A 239 -14.52 -14.25 11.72
CA ALA A 239 -15.62 -15.21 11.53
C ALA A 239 -16.80 -14.67 10.69
N LYS A 240 -16.86 -13.34 10.48
CA LYS A 240 -17.87 -12.64 9.70
C LYS A 240 -17.32 -11.97 8.44
N ARG A 241 -16.04 -12.15 8.08
CA ARG A 241 -15.52 -11.59 6.83
C ARG A 241 -16.22 -12.17 5.59
N CYS A 242 -16.23 -11.40 4.53
CA CYS A 242 -16.75 -11.75 3.21
C CYS A 242 -15.64 -11.57 2.17
N ASN A 243 -15.84 -12.10 0.96
CA ASN A 243 -14.91 -11.94 -0.15
C ASN A 243 -15.19 -10.62 -0.88
N THR A 244 -14.17 -9.79 -1.06
CA THR A 244 -14.25 -8.46 -1.72
C THR A 244 -14.03 -8.53 -3.24
N ALA A 245 -13.66 -9.71 -3.74
CA ALA A 245 -13.57 -10.04 -5.16
C ALA A 245 -14.24 -11.39 -5.43
N THR A 246 -14.57 -11.67 -6.69
CA THR A 246 -15.11 -12.98 -7.09
C THR A 246 -14.02 -14.05 -7.05
N GLN A 247 -14.41 -15.33 -6.93
CA GLN A 247 -13.45 -16.44 -6.89
C GLN A 247 -12.55 -16.52 -8.14
N SER A 248 -13.05 -16.09 -9.29
CA SER A 248 -12.27 -16.04 -10.53
C SER A 248 -11.21 -14.95 -10.54
N GLU A 249 -11.44 -13.84 -9.83
CA GLU A 249 -10.52 -12.70 -9.76
C GLU A 249 -9.36 -12.98 -8.79
N VAL A 250 -9.61 -13.74 -7.72
CA VAL A 250 -8.58 -14.09 -6.70
C VAL A 250 -7.51 -15.08 -7.22
N ALA A 251 -7.68 -15.65 -8.41
CA ALA A 251 -6.75 -16.63 -8.93
C ALA A 251 -5.37 -16.01 -9.25
N LEU A 252 -4.34 -16.38 -8.47
CA LEU A 252 -2.93 -16.02 -8.70
C LEU A 252 -2.31 -16.59 -10.01
N THR A 253 -3.12 -17.20 -10.87
CA THR A 253 -2.67 -17.72 -12.17
C THR A 253 -2.57 -16.60 -13.20
N VAL A 254 -1.73 -15.60 -12.92
CA VAL A 254 -1.46 -14.50 -13.85
C VAL A 254 -0.35 -14.91 -14.81
N VAL A 255 -0.61 -14.78 -16.11
CA VAL A 255 0.42 -14.92 -17.14
C VAL A 255 1.14 -13.59 -17.29
N CYS A 256 2.34 -13.48 -16.72
CA CYS A 256 3.14 -12.27 -16.80
C CYS A 256 3.76 -12.12 -18.19
N SER A 257 3.23 -11.21 -19.01
CA SER A 257 3.80 -10.88 -20.32
C SER A 257 5.10 -10.10 -20.13
N GLY A 258 6.23 -10.80 -20.07
CA GLY A 258 7.54 -10.18 -19.88
C GLY A 258 8.63 -11.12 -19.37
N ALA A 259 8.27 -12.28 -18.81
CA ALA A 259 9.23 -13.33 -18.48
C ALA A 259 9.74 -13.97 -19.78
N ALA A 260 10.76 -13.36 -20.39
CA ALA A 260 11.68 -14.13 -21.21
C ALA A 260 12.24 -15.23 -20.29
N ALA A 261 11.76 -16.44 -20.48
CA ALA A 261 12.23 -17.63 -19.78
C ALA A 261 13.75 -17.75 -19.96
N ALA A 262 14.52 -17.19 -19.02
CA ALA A 262 15.92 -17.50 -18.82
C ALA A 262 16.01 -18.83 -18.03
N ALA A 263 15.24 -19.83 -18.45
CA ALA A 263 15.52 -21.21 -18.11
C ALA A 263 16.75 -21.60 -18.92
N THR A 264 17.89 -21.59 -18.25
CA THR A 264 19.18 -22.12 -18.68
C THR A 264 18.99 -23.55 -19.21
N ARG A 265 18.73 -23.70 -20.50
CA ARG A 265 18.94 -24.97 -21.20
C ARG A 265 20.44 -25.10 -21.45
N GLY A 266 21.09 -25.79 -20.52
CA GLY A 266 22.46 -26.25 -20.66
C GLY A 266 22.68 -26.88 -22.04
N ALA A 267 23.73 -26.42 -22.70
CA ALA A 267 24.20 -26.97 -23.96
C ALA A 267 24.66 -28.42 -23.72
N PHE A 268 23.80 -29.40 -24.03
CA PHE A 268 24.26 -30.75 -24.32
C PHE A 268 24.83 -30.75 -25.76
N LEU A 269 26.12 -30.44 -25.88
CA LEU A 269 26.91 -30.84 -27.04
C LEU A 269 27.12 -32.36 -26.94
N LEU A 270 26.29 -33.13 -27.64
CA LEU A 270 26.62 -34.51 -28.00
C LEU A 270 27.64 -34.47 -29.15
N ALA A 271 28.91 -34.63 -28.80
CA ALA A 271 29.97 -34.91 -29.76
C ALA A 271 29.75 -36.33 -30.35
N ALA A 272 29.22 -36.40 -31.57
CA ALA A 272 29.22 -37.63 -32.34
C ALA A 272 30.64 -37.84 -32.91
N ILE A 273 31.43 -38.70 -32.26
CA ILE A 273 32.67 -39.24 -32.84
C ILE A 273 32.27 -40.39 -33.75
N ALA A 274 32.40 -40.18 -35.06
CA ALA A 274 32.34 -41.23 -36.05
C ALA A 274 33.59 -42.14 -35.93
N VAL A 275 33.39 -43.42 -35.66
CA VAL A 275 34.42 -44.45 -35.87
C VAL A 275 33.98 -45.32 -37.04
N ALA A 276 34.50 -44.99 -38.22
CA ALA A 276 34.59 -45.92 -39.32
C ALA A 276 35.98 -46.56 -39.28
N THR A 277 36.07 -47.85 -38.96
CA THR A 277 37.19 -48.68 -39.42
C THR A 277 36.67 -50.05 -39.85
N THR A 278 37.03 -50.35 -41.09
CA THR A 278 36.71 -51.51 -41.90
C THR A 278 37.31 -52.80 -41.35
N LEU A 279 36.50 -53.86 -41.24
CA LEU A 279 37.02 -55.23 -41.18
C LEU A 279 37.44 -55.65 -42.59
N ALA A 280 38.73 -55.92 -42.77
CA ALA A 280 39.25 -56.76 -43.84
C ALA A 280 40.48 -57.50 -43.32
N ALA A 281 40.31 -58.77 -42.93
CA ALA A 281 41.33 -59.83 -42.97
C ALA A 281 40.73 -61.16 -42.50
N ALA A 282 40.29 -61.98 -43.47
CA ALA A 282 40.51 -63.42 -43.57
C ALA A 282 39.99 -63.89 -44.95
#